data_AF-A0A923ZII7-F1
#
_entry.id   AF-A0A923ZII7-F1
#
_cell.length_a   1.000
_cell.length_b   1.000
_cell.length_c   1.000
_cell.angle_alpha   90.00
_cell.angle_beta   90.00
_cell.angle_gamma   90.00
#
_symmetry.space_group_name_H-M   'P 1'
#
loop_
_entity.id
_entity.type
_entity.pdbx_description
1 polymer ?
#
loop_
_entity_poly.entity_id
_entity_poly.type
_entity_poly.pdbx_seq_one_letter_code
_entity_poly.pdbx_strand_id
1 'polypeptide(L)'
;MFFRDQQYSKALEVFKSMDRNFWKNNYEYASYLPLTPITYTGTIPNANLTKASYSVTSKLLITHDVVNIENKITTSRDNEVQANAHFNLANVQYNTSYHGKAWMMFSYGKSSNEPVEQDQYPDFLWGFYNFWPNNLRYGDNYYMCKSASDNYAKGFALSANKELKAKCLLGILTCKRLTNGISKIEKLPYLHRNKPSPYVQQLKNYQNTNSFKEAEVHCPDIREYLSKLK
;
A
#
# COMPACT_ATOMS: atom_id res chain seq x y z
N MET A 1 13.56 -2.47 11.19
CA MET A 1 13.91 -1.40 10.21
C MET A 1 12.86 -0.33 10.34
N PHE A 2 13.20 0.91 10.70
CA PHE A 2 12.22 1.95 11.08
C PHE A 2 11.08 2.15 10.06
N PHE A 3 11.37 2.09 8.76
CA PHE A 3 10.33 2.20 7.73
C PHE A 3 9.31 1.05 7.79
N ARG A 4 9.77 -0.21 7.98
CA ARG A 4 8.89 -1.38 8.13
C ARG A 4 7.98 -1.25 9.36
N ASP A 5 8.55 -0.68 10.43
CA ASP A 5 7.87 -0.41 11.69
C ASP A 5 7.02 0.87 11.63
N GLN A 6 6.88 1.50 10.45
CA GLN A 6 6.12 2.73 10.20
C GLN A 6 6.57 3.92 11.05
N GLN A 7 7.83 3.89 11.50
CA GLN A 7 8.48 5.00 12.20
C GLN A 7 9.17 5.91 11.16
N TYR A 8 8.38 6.51 10.25
CA TYR A 8 8.90 7.17 9.06
C TYR A 8 9.81 8.37 9.38
N SER A 9 9.50 9.14 10.43
CA SER A 9 10.38 10.22 10.88
C SER A 9 11.77 9.72 11.31
N LYS A 10 11.86 8.60 12.02
CA LYS A 10 13.16 7.99 12.38
C LYS A 10 13.86 7.38 11.16
N ALA A 11 13.10 6.77 10.25
CA ALA A 11 13.65 6.26 8.99
C ALA A 11 14.25 7.40 8.16
N LEU A 12 13.60 8.56 8.13
CA LEU A 12 14.09 9.76 7.45
C LEU A 12 15.44 10.21 8.00
N GLU A 13 15.60 10.26 9.33
CA GLU A 13 16.88 10.64 9.95
C GLU A 13 18.01 9.66 9.57
N VAL A 14 17.74 8.35 9.54
CA VAL A 14 18.72 7.37 9.06
C VAL A 14 19.05 7.58 7.58
N PHE A 15 18.05 7.81 6.72
CA PHE A 15 18.30 8.01 5.30
C PHE A 15 19.02 9.33 4.99
N LYS A 16 18.92 10.35 5.84
CA LYS A 16 19.70 11.59 5.71
C LYS A 16 21.19 11.37 5.94
N SER A 17 21.58 10.39 6.76
CA SER A 17 22.99 10.10 7.03
C SER A 17 23.66 9.20 5.99
N MET A 18 22.93 8.76 4.97
CA MET A 18 23.44 7.87 3.91
C MET A 18 23.90 8.68 2.68
N ASP A 19 24.81 8.10 1.89
CA ASP A 19 25.22 8.69 0.61
C ASP A 19 24.02 8.91 -0.31
N ARG A 20 23.94 10.08 -0.95
CA ARG A 20 22.79 10.50 -1.77
C ARG A 20 22.53 9.58 -2.95
N ASN A 21 23.58 8.98 -3.51
CA ASN A 21 23.52 8.08 -4.65
C ASN A 21 23.54 6.61 -4.25
N PHE A 22 23.51 6.28 -2.95
CA PHE A 22 23.53 4.91 -2.46
C PHE A 22 22.47 4.05 -3.16
N TRP A 23 21.21 4.50 -3.18
CA TRP A 23 20.10 3.74 -3.78
C TRP A 23 20.10 3.73 -5.31
N LYS A 24 20.84 4.63 -5.96
CA LYS A 24 21.04 4.59 -7.41
C LYS A 24 22.08 3.55 -7.80
N ASN A 25 23.14 3.43 -7.00
CA ASN A 25 24.35 2.71 -7.37
C ASN A 25 24.46 1.31 -6.73
N ASN A 26 23.64 1.00 -5.73
CA ASN A 26 23.75 -0.25 -4.97
C ASN A 26 22.51 -1.11 -5.12
N TYR A 27 22.72 -2.43 -5.22
CA TYR A 27 21.68 -3.44 -5.25
C TYR A 27 20.64 -3.17 -6.36
N GLU A 28 19.40 -3.64 -6.22
CA GLU A 28 18.36 -3.49 -7.25
C GLU A 28 17.40 -2.31 -6.98
N TYR A 29 17.77 -1.38 -6.10
CA TYR A 29 16.90 -0.25 -5.73
C TYR A 29 16.48 0.60 -6.94
N ALA A 30 17.36 0.79 -7.92
CA ALA A 30 17.04 1.53 -9.15
C ALA A 30 15.86 0.93 -9.93
N SER A 31 15.66 -0.38 -9.84
CA SER A 31 14.58 -1.10 -10.51
C SER A 31 13.26 -1.09 -9.72
N TYR A 32 13.32 -0.91 -8.39
CA TYR A 32 12.18 -1.14 -7.50
C TYR A 32 11.84 0.03 -6.58
N LEU A 33 12.52 1.18 -6.70
CA LEU A 33 12.08 2.43 -6.10
C LEU A 33 11.59 3.35 -7.23
N PRO A 34 10.38 3.92 -7.09
CA PRO A 34 9.80 4.69 -8.18
C PRO A 34 10.53 6.02 -8.35
N LEU A 35 10.61 6.49 -9.59
CA LEU A 35 10.87 7.91 -9.90
C LEU A 35 9.59 8.74 -9.91
N THR A 36 8.41 8.12 -9.86
CA THR A 36 7.11 8.81 -9.73
C THR A 36 6.73 8.96 -8.26
N PRO A 37 5.78 9.85 -7.90
CA PRO A 37 5.36 10.00 -6.51
C PRO A 37 4.98 8.66 -5.91
N ILE A 38 5.43 8.41 -4.67
CA ILE A 38 5.16 7.15 -3.96
C ILE A 38 3.65 6.92 -3.71
N THR A 39 2.84 7.98 -3.81
CA THR A 39 1.37 7.93 -3.71
C THR A 39 0.69 7.46 -5.01
N TYR A 40 1.41 7.33 -6.13
CA TYR A 40 0.83 6.86 -7.38
C TYR A 40 0.83 5.33 -7.45
N THR A 41 -0.34 4.70 -7.41
CA THR A 41 -0.45 3.23 -7.44
C THR A 41 -0.64 2.65 -8.84
N GLY A 42 -1.02 3.47 -9.84
CA GLY A 42 -1.37 3.03 -11.20
C GLY A 42 -2.63 2.15 -11.29
N THR A 43 -3.15 1.68 -10.16
CA THR A 43 -4.28 0.75 -10.02
C THR A 43 -5.48 1.39 -9.34
N ILE A 44 -5.28 2.50 -8.63
CA ILE A 44 -6.35 3.32 -8.04
C ILE A 44 -6.26 4.70 -8.70
N PRO A 45 -7.34 5.15 -9.37
CA PRO A 45 -7.42 6.47 -9.97
C PRO A 45 -6.95 7.59 -9.02
N ASN A 46 -5.92 8.34 -9.43
CA ASN A 46 -5.46 9.51 -8.70
C ASN A 46 -5.31 10.70 -9.66
N ALA A 47 -6.37 11.51 -9.74
CA ALA A 47 -6.50 12.64 -10.67
C ALA A 47 -5.45 13.76 -10.51
N ASN A 48 -4.71 13.81 -9.39
CA ASN A 48 -3.82 14.93 -9.06
C ASN A 48 -2.33 14.58 -9.21
N LEU A 49 -1.97 13.90 -10.30
CA LEU A 49 -0.58 13.62 -10.63
C LEU A 49 -0.12 14.58 -11.72
N THR A 50 0.14 15.82 -11.35
CA THR A 50 1.18 16.57 -12.06
C THR A 50 2.46 15.74 -11.96
N LYS A 51 3.22 15.63 -13.07
CA LYS A 51 4.42 14.79 -13.24
C LYS A 51 5.59 15.20 -12.31
N ALA A 52 5.37 15.25 -11.01
CA ALA A 52 6.42 15.43 -10.03
C ALA A 52 7.18 14.10 -9.94
N SER A 53 8.31 14.01 -10.62
CA SER A 53 9.19 12.86 -10.50
C SER A 53 10.31 13.15 -9.52
N TYR A 54 10.72 12.17 -8.73
CA TYR A 54 11.98 12.21 -8.00
C TYR A 54 13.12 12.36 -9.00
N SER A 55 14.06 13.26 -8.72
CA SER A 55 15.24 13.49 -9.57
C SER A 55 16.18 12.28 -9.61
N VAL A 56 16.09 11.41 -8.60
CA VAL A 56 16.88 10.19 -8.47
C VAL A 56 16.11 9.16 -7.62
N THR A 57 16.35 7.89 -7.89
CA THR A 57 15.95 6.77 -7.04
C THR A 57 16.49 6.97 -5.63
N SER A 58 15.62 7.19 -4.64
CA SER A 58 16.06 7.55 -3.29
C SER A 58 15.01 7.22 -2.22
N LYS A 59 15.39 6.40 -1.24
CA LYS A 59 14.56 6.19 -0.04
C LYS A 59 14.44 7.48 0.78
N LEU A 60 15.43 8.37 0.74
CA LEU A 60 15.40 9.67 1.41
C LEU A 60 14.27 10.55 0.87
N LEU A 61 14.23 10.78 -0.46
CA LEU A 61 13.21 11.62 -1.08
C LEU A 61 11.80 11.05 -0.88
N ILE A 62 11.66 9.73 -1.04
CA ILE A 62 10.39 9.04 -0.81
C ILE A 62 9.95 9.21 0.64
N THR A 63 10.82 8.93 1.61
CA THR A 63 10.45 8.97 3.04
C THR A 63 10.15 10.39 3.51
N HIS A 64 10.82 11.40 2.95
CA HIS A 64 10.49 12.80 3.20
C HIS A 64 9.03 13.12 2.83
N ASP A 65 8.56 12.64 1.67
CA ASP A 65 7.15 12.81 1.28
C ASP A 65 6.19 12.08 2.22
N VAL A 66 6.55 10.88 2.68
CA VAL A 66 5.74 10.13 3.66
C VAL A 66 5.61 10.90 4.96
N VAL A 67 6.70 11.45 5.48
CA VAL A 67 6.68 12.29 6.69
C VAL A 67 5.83 13.54 6.49
N ASN A 68 5.90 14.19 5.32
CA ASN A 68 5.02 15.32 5.01
C ASN A 68 3.54 14.95 4.97
N ILE A 69 3.21 13.73 4.52
CA ILE A 69 1.84 13.21 4.58
C ILE A 69 1.41 12.98 6.04
N GLU A 70 2.24 12.37 6.89
CA GLU A 70 1.95 12.18 8.31
C GLU A 70 1.76 13.51 9.05
N ASN A 71 2.59 14.51 8.72
CA ASN A 71 2.45 15.85 9.27
C ASN A 71 1.10 16.46 8.91
N LYS A 72 0.61 16.29 7.68
CA LYS A 72 -0.74 16.76 7.29
C LYS A 72 -1.85 16.07 8.08
N ILE A 73 -1.71 14.78 8.40
CA ILE A 73 -2.67 14.05 9.23
C ILE A 73 -2.70 14.61 10.65
N THR A 74 -1.54 14.87 11.24
CA THR A 74 -1.41 15.24 12.66
C THR A 74 -1.65 16.72 12.93
N THR A 75 -1.36 17.60 11.96
CA THR A 75 -1.40 19.06 12.17
C THR A 75 -2.62 19.75 11.57
N SER A 76 -3.28 19.15 10.58
CA SER A 76 -4.44 19.75 9.94
C SER A 76 -5.68 19.64 10.83
N ARG A 77 -6.47 20.71 10.91
CA ARG A 77 -7.81 20.69 11.52
C ARG A 77 -8.94 20.48 10.49
N ASP A 78 -8.60 20.51 9.21
CA ASP A 78 -9.55 20.28 8.12
C ASP A 78 -9.65 18.78 7.82
N ASN A 79 -10.88 18.24 7.95
CA ASN A 79 -11.20 16.84 7.70
C ASN A 79 -10.91 16.42 6.26
N GLU A 80 -11.11 17.28 5.26
CA GLU A 80 -10.82 16.95 3.86
C GLU A 80 -9.32 16.86 3.60
N VAL A 81 -8.54 17.72 4.23
CA VAL A 81 -7.07 17.67 4.17
C VAL A 81 -6.57 16.39 4.85
N GLN A 82 -7.09 16.06 6.03
CA GLN A 82 -6.75 14.80 6.72
C GLN A 82 -7.19 13.58 5.90
N ALA A 83 -8.39 13.60 5.30
CA ALA A 83 -8.91 12.51 4.48
C ALA A 83 -8.01 12.24 3.27
N ASN A 84 -7.61 13.30 2.55
CA ASN A 84 -6.67 13.19 1.44
C ASN A 84 -5.30 12.71 1.89
N ALA A 85 -4.81 13.16 3.05
CA ALA A 85 -3.54 12.71 3.60
C ALA A 85 -3.58 11.22 3.99
N HIS A 86 -4.66 10.75 4.61
CA HIS A 86 -4.88 9.33 4.88
C HIS A 86 -4.95 8.49 3.59
N PHE A 87 -5.67 8.95 2.57
CA PHE A 87 -5.69 8.29 1.26
C PHE A 87 -4.28 8.18 0.64
N ASN A 88 -3.50 9.26 0.71
CA ASN A 88 -2.13 9.27 0.20
C ASN A 88 -1.21 8.33 1.01
N LEU A 89 -1.33 8.31 2.34
CA LEU A 89 -0.57 7.38 3.17
C LEU A 89 -0.95 5.91 2.88
N ALA A 90 -2.23 5.65 2.63
CA ALA A 90 -2.68 4.32 2.22
C ALA A 90 -2.08 3.89 0.88
N ASN A 91 -2.02 4.79 -0.11
CA ASN A 91 -1.35 4.53 -1.38
C ASN A 91 0.15 4.24 -1.21
N VAL A 92 0.84 4.97 -0.31
CA VAL A 92 2.24 4.69 0.05
C VAL A 92 2.35 3.28 0.60
N GLN A 93 1.57 2.96 1.64
CA GLN A 93 1.65 1.66 2.31
C GLN A 93 1.35 0.51 1.36
N TYR A 94 0.36 0.68 0.47
CA TYR A 94 0.08 -0.26 -0.61
C TYR A 94 1.29 -0.42 -1.55
N ASN A 95 1.87 0.68 -2.03
CA ASN A 95 3.02 0.63 -2.93
C ASN A 95 4.27 0.02 -2.31
N THR A 96 4.40 0.06 -0.98
CA THR A 96 5.51 -0.56 -0.25
C THR A 96 5.21 -1.99 0.20
N SER A 97 3.98 -2.47 0.03
CA SER A 97 3.61 -3.88 0.26
C SER A 97 4.29 -4.81 -0.76
N TYR A 98 4.16 -6.12 -0.54
CA TYR A 98 4.63 -7.16 -1.47
C TYR A 98 4.07 -6.97 -2.90
N HIS A 99 2.85 -6.46 -3.00
CA HIS A 99 2.12 -6.28 -4.26
C HIS A 99 2.44 -4.95 -4.95
N GLY A 100 3.05 -4.02 -4.21
CA GLY A 100 3.32 -2.68 -4.68
C GLY A 100 4.61 -2.58 -5.50
N LYS A 101 4.67 -1.54 -6.34
CA LYS A 101 5.85 -1.26 -7.20
C LYS A 101 7.10 -0.87 -6.41
N ALA A 102 6.92 -0.38 -5.18
CA ALA A 102 7.96 0.16 -4.31
C ALA A 102 8.27 -0.77 -3.14
N TRP A 103 8.07 -2.08 -3.30
CA TRP A 103 8.24 -3.08 -2.24
C TRP A 103 9.63 -3.05 -1.60
N MET A 104 10.66 -2.58 -2.32
CA MET A 104 12.02 -2.40 -1.79
C MET A 104 12.16 -1.26 -0.78
N MET A 105 11.15 -0.41 -0.60
CA MET A 105 11.07 0.48 0.58
C MET A 105 10.92 -0.33 1.87
N PHE A 106 10.21 -1.48 1.79
CA PHE A 106 9.90 -2.33 2.92
C PHE A 106 10.88 -3.50 3.04
N SER A 107 11.12 -4.27 1.98
CA SER A 107 11.95 -5.48 2.02
C SER A 107 13.26 -5.33 1.23
N TYR A 108 14.24 -6.21 1.47
CA TYR A 108 15.42 -6.34 0.62
C TYR A 108 15.35 -7.56 -0.30
N GLY A 109 14.49 -8.54 -0.02
CA GLY A 109 14.17 -9.64 -0.94
C GLY A 109 12.66 -9.78 -1.20
N LYS A 110 12.28 -10.35 -2.35
CA LYS A 110 10.86 -10.61 -2.68
C LYS A 110 10.61 -12.11 -2.74
N SER A 111 10.08 -12.67 -1.66
CA SER A 111 9.61 -14.08 -1.60
C SER A 111 8.29 -14.15 -0.84
N SER A 112 7.40 -15.02 -1.29
CA SER A 112 6.21 -15.47 -0.56
C SER A 112 6.42 -16.81 0.15
N ASN A 113 7.52 -17.52 -0.16
CA ASN A 113 7.92 -18.75 0.50
C ASN A 113 8.98 -18.36 1.54
N GLU A 114 8.52 -17.98 2.73
CA GLU A 114 9.40 -17.99 3.90
C GLU A 114 9.55 -19.46 4.34
N PRO A 115 10.75 -19.93 4.72
CA PRO A 115 10.87 -21.19 5.44
C PRO A 115 10.12 -21.05 6.76
N VAL A 116 8.89 -21.60 6.80
CA VAL A 116 8.04 -21.66 8.00
C VAL A 116 8.57 -22.72 8.98
N GLU A 117 9.54 -23.53 8.55
CA GLU A 117 10.15 -24.53 9.40
C GLU A 117 11.14 -23.87 10.37
N GLN A 118 10.62 -23.52 11.55
CA GLN A 118 11.39 -23.24 12.77
C GLN A 118 12.45 -24.32 13.06
N ASP A 119 12.30 -25.51 12.48
CA ASP A 119 13.07 -26.70 12.84
C ASP A 119 14.35 -26.92 12.03
N GLN A 120 14.54 -26.25 10.88
CA GLN A 120 15.72 -26.55 10.03
C GLN A 120 16.96 -25.70 10.35
N TYR A 121 16.83 -24.43 10.77
CA TYR A 121 17.98 -23.54 11.04
C TYR A 121 17.67 -22.41 12.06
N PRO A 122 17.30 -22.71 13.32
CA PRO A 122 16.90 -21.69 14.30
C PRO A 122 17.95 -20.58 14.52
N ASP A 123 19.24 -20.93 14.42
CA ASP A 123 20.35 -19.99 14.68
C ASP A 123 20.61 -19.00 13.53
N PHE A 124 20.04 -19.21 12.34
CA PHE A 124 20.25 -18.36 11.16
C PHE A 124 19.04 -17.53 10.76
N LEU A 125 17.85 -17.80 11.32
CA LEU A 125 16.59 -17.14 10.99
C LEU A 125 16.67 -15.60 11.11
N TRP A 126 17.44 -15.07 12.06
CA TRP A 126 17.63 -13.63 12.24
C TRP A 126 18.27 -12.96 11.02
N GLY A 127 19.18 -13.66 10.32
CA GLY A 127 19.81 -13.18 9.08
C GLY A 127 18.82 -13.13 7.92
N PHE A 128 17.94 -14.14 7.84
CA PHE A 128 16.84 -14.17 6.87
C PHE A 128 15.84 -13.04 7.11
N TYR A 129 15.46 -12.77 8.37
CA TYR A 129 14.48 -11.72 8.69
C TYR A 129 14.98 -10.28 8.52
N ASN A 130 16.30 -10.09 8.43
CA ASN A 130 16.86 -8.82 8.00
C ASN A 130 16.57 -8.59 6.51
N PHE A 131 16.66 -9.63 5.68
CA PHE A 131 16.49 -9.54 4.23
C PHE A 131 15.01 -9.63 3.78
N TRP A 132 14.25 -10.58 4.34
CA TRP A 132 12.82 -10.79 4.13
C TRP A 132 12.00 -10.43 5.38
N PRO A 133 10.83 -9.79 5.26
CA PRO A 133 10.08 -9.35 6.41
C PRO A 133 9.29 -10.49 7.05
N ASN A 134 9.75 -10.95 8.21
CA ASN A 134 9.09 -11.96 9.05
C ASN A 134 7.54 -11.89 9.02
N ASN A 135 6.91 -12.98 8.56
CA ASN A 135 5.46 -13.11 8.43
C ASN A 135 4.69 -12.82 9.74
N LEU A 136 5.17 -13.30 10.89
CA LEU A 136 4.47 -13.12 12.18
C LEU A 136 4.38 -11.64 12.58
N ARG A 137 5.42 -10.86 12.30
CA ARG A 137 5.48 -9.45 12.70
C ARG A 137 4.95 -8.50 11.62
N TYR A 138 5.25 -8.80 10.36
CA TYR A 138 5.03 -7.87 9.25
C TYR A 138 4.03 -8.37 8.23
N GLY A 139 3.55 -9.61 8.33
CA GLY A 139 2.75 -10.23 7.29
C GLY A 139 1.42 -9.51 7.03
N ASP A 140 0.77 -9.03 8.09
CA ASP A 140 -0.44 -8.22 7.99
C ASP A 140 -0.22 -6.95 7.13
N ASN A 141 0.90 -6.26 7.32
CA ASN A 141 1.16 -5.02 6.61
C ASN A 141 1.75 -5.25 5.23
N TYR A 142 2.71 -6.17 5.13
CA TYR A 142 3.48 -6.40 3.91
C TYR A 142 2.76 -7.29 2.91
N TYR A 143 2.16 -8.40 3.35
CA TYR A 143 1.44 -9.32 2.46
C TYR A 143 -0.05 -9.00 2.40
N MET A 144 -0.65 -8.57 3.52
CA MET A 144 -2.10 -8.38 3.61
C MET A 144 -2.59 -6.92 3.50
N CYS A 145 -1.68 -5.97 3.29
CA CYS A 145 -2.03 -4.54 3.12
C CYS A 145 -2.90 -3.95 4.26
N LYS A 146 -2.73 -4.43 5.49
CA LYS A 146 -3.55 -4.04 6.65
C LYS A 146 -3.51 -2.53 6.90
N SER A 147 -2.34 -1.93 7.13
CA SER A 147 -2.25 -0.49 7.38
C SER A 147 -2.78 0.37 6.23
N ALA A 148 -2.57 -0.06 4.98
CA ALA A 148 -3.13 0.64 3.83
C ALA A 148 -4.66 0.65 3.88
N SER A 149 -5.28 -0.51 4.16
CA SER A 149 -6.73 -0.64 4.35
C SER A 149 -7.25 0.23 5.49
N ASP A 150 -6.55 0.25 6.62
CA ASP A 150 -6.92 1.06 7.79
C ASP A 150 -6.88 2.56 7.46
N ASN A 151 -5.87 3.02 6.70
CA ASN A 151 -5.79 4.40 6.26
C ASN A 151 -6.83 4.77 5.18
N TYR A 152 -7.13 3.88 4.24
CA TYR A 152 -8.26 4.12 3.32
C TYR A 152 -9.59 4.26 4.08
N ALA A 153 -9.81 3.43 5.11
CA ALA A 153 -11.02 3.52 5.93
C ALA A 153 -11.12 4.85 6.69
N LYS A 154 -10.00 5.34 7.25
CA LYS A 154 -9.93 6.67 7.87
C LYS A 154 -10.24 7.78 6.87
N GLY A 155 -9.62 7.75 5.69
CA GLY A 155 -9.89 8.72 4.63
C GLY A 155 -11.36 8.69 4.17
N PHE A 156 -11.96 7.51 4.06
CA PHE A 156 -13.38 7.34 3.73
C PHE A 156 -14.30 7.97 4.79
N ALA A 157 -14.00 7.74 6.08
CA ALA A 157 -14.81 8.23 7.19
C ALA A 157 -14.77 9.76 7.33
N LEU A 158 -13.60 10.37 7.13
CA LEU A 158 -13.38 11.81 7.29
C LEU A 158 -13.90 12.64 6.11
N SER A 159 -13.81 12.10 4.89
CA SER A 159 -14.20 12.82 3.67
C SER A 159 -15.71 13.10 3.64
N ALA A 160 -16.10 14.23 3.06
CA ALA A 160 -17.41 14.49 2.47
C ALA A 160 -17.36 14.36 0.92
N ASN A 161 -16.18 14.50 0.32
CA ASN A 161 -15.96 14.35 -1.12
C ASN A 161 -16.26 12.91 -1.61
N LYS A 162 -17.28 12.78 -2.47
CA LYS A 162 -17.71 11.51 -3.06
C LYS A 162 -16.64 10.82 -3.90
N GLU A 163 -15.82 11.56 -4.65
CA GLU A 163 -14.69 10.99 -5.40
C GLU A 163 -13.68 10.34 -4.47
N LEU A 164 -13.28 11.05 -3.41
CA LEU A 164 -12.30 10.53 -2.47
C LEU A 164 -12.85 9.29 -1.74
N LYS A 165 -14.14 9.28 -1.38
CA LYS A 165 -14.79 8.09 -0.81
C LYS A 165 -14.76 6.90 -1.76
N ALA A 166 -15.06 7.11 -3.05
CA ALA A 166 -14.98 6.07 -4.06
C ALA A 166 -13.55 5.50 -4.16
N LYS A 167 -12.53 6.38 -4.22
CA LYS A 167 -11.10 5.96 -4.26
C LYS A 167 -10.70 5.16 -3.04
N CYS A 168 -11.10 5.58 -1.84
CA CYS A 168 -10.83 4.83 -0.61
C CYS A 168 -11.48 3.45 -0.62
N LEU A 169 -12.74 3.34 -1.06
CA LEU A 169 -13.43 2.05 -1.17
C LEU A 169 -12.75 1.12 -2.18
N LEU A 170 -12.33 1.65 -3.34
CA LEU A 170 -11.54 0.89 -4.31
C LEU A 170 -10.22 0.40 -3.71
N GLY A 171 -9.52 1.25 -2.95
CA GLY A 171 -8.30 0.86 -2.23
C GLY A 171 -8.50 -0.29 -1.23
N ILE A 172 -9.58 -0.23 -0.44
CA ILE A 172 -9.96 -1.31 0.50
C ILE A 172 -10.25 -2.60 -0.27
N LEU A 173 -11.02 -2.54 -1.36
CA LEU A 173 -11.36 -3.71 -2.17
C LEU A 173 -10.11 -4.35 -2.80
N THR A 174 -9.19 -3.53 -3.31
CA THR A 174 -7.91 -3.98 -3.84
C THR A 174 -7.11 -4.74 -2.78
N CYS A 175 -6.98 -4.18 -1.57
CA CYS A 175 -6.26 -4.84 -0.48
C CYS A 175 -6.92 -6.16 -0.07
N LYS A 176 -8.24 -6.19 0.09
CA LYS A 176 -9.00 -7.41 0.44
C LYS A 176 -8.90 -8.53 -0.60
N ARG A 177 -8.78 -8.18 -1.89
CA ARG A 177 -8.56 -9.19 -2.92
C ARG A 177 -7.21 -9.89 -2.73
N LEU A 178 -6.19 -9.11 -2.41
CA LEU A 178 -4.82 -9.61 -2.21
C LEU A 178 -4.73 -10.51 -0.98
N THR A 179 -5.43 -10.15 0.12
CA THR A 179 -5.53 -11.03 1.31
C THR A 179 -6.20 -12.36 0.99
N ASN A 180 -7.30 -12.33 0.23
CA ASN A 180 -8.03 -13.55 -0.14
C ASN A 180 -7.22 -14.43 -1.10
N GLY A 181 -6.38 -13.84 -1.96
CA GLY A 181 -5.45 -14.58 -2.81
C GLY A 181 -4.31 -15.25 -2.03
N ILE A 182 -3.79 -14.59 -0.99
CA ILE A 182 -2.71 -15.10 -0.12
C ILE A 182 -3.23 -16.14 0.88
N SER A 183 -4.49 -16.05 1.31
CA SER A 183 -5.15 -17.08 2.14
C SER A 183 -5.26 -18.47 1.48
N LYS A 184 -4.75 -18.64 0.25
CA LYS A 184 -4.58 -19.94 -0.39
C LYS A 184 -3.28 -20.67 0.01
N ILE A 185 -2.35 -20.01 0.70
CA ILE A 185 -1.13 -20.66 1.22
C ILE A 185 -1.38 -21.39 2.55
N GLU A 186 -2.46 -21.06 3.27
CA GLU A 186 -2.91 -21.84 4.44
C GLU A 186 -4.43 -22.12 4.37
N LYS A 187 -4.75 -23.39 4.07
CA LYS A 187 -6.02 -24.09 4.34
C LYS A 187 -7.21 -23.23 4.81
N LEU A 188 -8.07 -22.79 3.89
CA LEU A 188 -9.48 -22.51 4.19
C LEU A 188 -10.42 -23.02 3.06
N PRO A 189 -11.36 -23.95 3.34
CA PRO A 189 -12.27 -24.54 2.35
C PRO A 189 -13.48 -23.64 2.03
N TYR A 190 -13.27 -22.35 1.71
CA TYR A 190 -14.37 -21.42 1.47
C TYR A 190 -14.15 -20.49 0.27
N LEU A 191 -14.17 -21.08 -0.94
CA LEU A 191 -14.40 -20.36 -2.20
C LEU A 191 -15.90 -20.25 -2.58
N HIS A 192 -16.81 -20.55 -1.64
CA HIS A 192 -18.24 -20.33 -1.82
C HIS A 192 -18.76 -19.27 -0.86
N ARG A 193 -18.71 -17.99 -1.25
CA ARG A 193 -19.67 -16.99 -0.74
C ARG A 193 -20.17 -16.11 -1.89
N ASN A 194 -21.36 -16.45 -2.37
CA ASN A 194 -22.23 -15.70 -3.26
C ASN A 194 -22.75 -14.37 -2.66
N LYS A 195 -21.99 -13.71 -1.77
CA LYS A 195 -22.39 -12.43 -1.19
C LYS A 195 -21.31 -11.37 -1.48
N PRO A 196 -21.62 -10.33 -2.26
CA PRO A 196 -20.67 -9.25 -2.51
C PRO A 196 -20.26 -8.60 -1.18
N SER A 197 -18.96 -8.32 -1.03
CA SER A 197 -18.42 -7.61 0.14
C SER A 197 -19.26 -6.36 0.45
N PRO A 198 -19.52 -6.01 1.73
CA PRO A 198 -20.27 -4.80 2.08
C PRO A 198 -19.72 -3.53 1.41
N TYR A 199 -18.40 -3.47 1.19
CA TYR A 199 -17.73 -2.37 0.48
C TYR A 199 -18.11 -2.32 -1.01
N VAL A 200 -18.38 -3.46 -1.65
CA VAL A 200 -18.86 -3.51 -3.05
C VAL A 200 -20.27 -2.93 -3.14
N GLN A 201 -21.16 -3.28 -2.21
CA GLN A 201 -22.50 -2.70 -2.14
C GLN A 201 -22.43 -1.18 -1.88
N GLN A 202 -21.56 -0.78 -0.96
CA GLN A 202 -21.35 0.63 -0.64
C GLN A 202 -20.77 1.43 -1.81
N LEU A 203 -19.92 0.82 -2.64
CA LEU A 203 -19.33 1.45 -3.82
C LEU A 203 -20.39 1.86 -4.87
N LYS A 204 -21.53 1.14 -4.95
CA LYS A 204 -22.65 1.54 -5.81
C LYS A 204 -23.15 2.96 -5.54
N ASN A 205 -23.10 3.40 -4.29
CA ASN A 205 -23.53 4.74 -3.90
C ASN A 205 -22.66 5.85 -4.53
N TYR A 206 -21.55 5.46 -5.16
CA TYR A 206 -20.60 6.33 -5.84
C TYR A 206 -20.50 6.06 -7.35
N GLN A 207 -21.47 5.39 -7.97
CA GLN A 207 -21.46 5.05 -9.40
C GLN A 207 -21.28 6.24 -10.37
N ASN A 208 -21.64 7.45 -9.93
CA ASN A 208 -21.52 8.67 -10.73
C ASN A 208 -20.12 9.30 -10.69
N THR A 209 -19.21 8.78 -9.84
CA THR A 209 -17.83 9.28 -9.73
C THR A 209 -16.98 8.83 -10.91
N ASN A 210 -16.02 9.65 -11.31
CA ASN A 210 -14.99 9.29 -12.29
C ASN A 210 -14.17 8.09 -11.79
N SER A 211 -13.86 8.05 -10.50
CA SER A 211 -13.12 6.92 -9.91
C SER A 211 -13.85 5.58 -10.09
N PHE A 212 -15.18 5.57 -9.95
CA PHE A 212 -16.00 4.38 -10.21
C PHE A 212 -15.97 3.99 -11.69
N LYS A 213 -16.19 4.96 -12.58
CA LYS A 213 -16.23 4.73 -14.03
C LYS A 213 -14.88 4.22 -14.56
N GLU A 214 -13.78 4.83 -14.12
CA GLU A 214 -12.43 4.39 -14.47
C GLU A 214 -12.17 2.97 -13.96
N ALA A 215 -12.61 2.63 -12.74
CA ALA A 215 -12.47 1.29 -12.20
C ALA A 215 -13.28 0.24 -12.98
N GLU A 216 -14.48 0.57 -13.49
CA GLU A 216 -15.28 -0.34 -14.32
C GLU A 216 -14.58 -0.66 -15.66
N VAL A 217 -13.85 0.31 -16.22
CA VAL A 217 -13.15 0.17 -17.51
C VAL A 217 -11.78 -0.48 -17.35
N HIS A 218 -10.98 -0.02 -16.38
CA HIS A 218 -9.55 -0.32 -16.29
C HIS A 218 -9.18 -1.36 -15.22
N CYS A 219 -10.12 -1.77 -14.37
CA CYS A 219 -9.87 -2.77 -13.35
C CYS A 219 -10.74 -4.02 -13.60
N PRO A 220 -10.26 -5.03 -14.36
CA PRO A 220 -11.02 -6.24 -14.69
C PRO A 220 -11.63 -6.93 -13.48
N ASP A 221 -10.91 -6.93 -12.35
CA ASP A 221 -11.38 -7.49 -11.09
C ASP A 221 -12.59 -6.73 -10.53
N ILE A 222 -12.53 -5.40 -10.52
CA ILE A 222 -13.63 -4.56 -10.02
C ILE A 222 -14.82 -4.65 -10.97
N ARG A 223 -14.58 -4.71 -12.29
CA ARG A 223 -15.64 -4.96 -13.29
C ARG A 223 -16.40 -6.26 -13.02
N GLU A 224 -15.73 -7.34 -12.64
CA GLU A 224 -16.38 -8.61 -12.27
C GLU A 224 -17.25 -8.47 -11.00
N TYR A 225 -16.81 -7.69 -10.01
CA TYR A 225 -17.62 -7.42 -8.82
C TYR A 225 -18.80 -6.48 -9.11
N LEU A 226 -18.61 -5.49 -9.98
CA LEU A 226 -19.65 -4.55 -10.40
C LEU A 226 -20.68 -5.18 -11.35
N SER A 227 -20.32 -6.23 -12.11
CA SER A 227 -21.28 -6.96 -12.95
C SER A 227 -22.25 -7.80 -12.12
N LYS A 228 -21.79 -8.38 -10.99
CA LYS A 228 -22.62 -9.14 -10.02
C LYS A 228 -23.58 -8.27 -9.20
N LEU A 229 -23.53 -6.97 -9.42
CA LEU A 229 -24.32 -5.96 -8.75
C LEU A 229 -25.48 -5.44 -9.62
N LYS A 230 -25.51 -5.76 -10.92
CA LYS A 230 -26.63 -5.47 -11.82
C LYS A 230 -27.72 -6.51 -11.62
#